data_AF-A0A2W5SB46-F1
#
_entry.id   AF-A0A2W5SB46-F1
#
_cell.length_a   1.000
_cell.length_b   1.000
_cell.length_c   1.000
_cell.angle_alpha   90.00
_cell.angle_beta   90.00
_cell.angle_gamma   90.00
#
_symmetry.space_group_name_H-M   'P 1'
#
loop_
_entity.id
_entity.type
_entity.pdbx_description
1 polymer ?
#
loop_
_entity_poly.entity_id
_entity_poly.type
_entity_poly.pdbx_seq_one_letter_code
_entity_poly.pdbx_strand_id
1 'polypeptide(L)'
;MAARNTTILIPQRVWTELTASDVTAATWCNKGGSTIWITATAGTTPTSGDRSGAIPAAPNVITVSSFTLALLFPGVTGAVRIWAWAEIPTECFISHA
;
A
#
# COMPACT_ATOMS: atom_id res chain seq x y z
N MET A 1 -18.06 2.24 -0.88
CA MET A 1 -17.02 1.74 0.04
C MET A 1 -17.13 0.24 0.07
N ALA A 2 -16.06 -0.45 -0.32
CA ALA A 2 -16.00 -1.91 -0.33
C ALA A 2 -14.81 -2.31 0.55
N ALA A 3 -15.10 -2.85 1.73
CA ALA A 3 -14.09 -3.35 2.64
C ALA A 3 -13.20 -4.43 1.98
N ARG A 4 -11.94 -4.52 2.41
CA ARG A 4 -11.04 -5.62 2.00
C ARG A 4 -10.20 -6.04 3.20
N ASN A 5 -10.11 -7.35 3.42
CA ASN A 5 -9.30 -7.96 4.48
C ASN A 5 -8.66 -9.24 3.93
N THR A 6 -7.55 -9.11 3.20
CA THR A 6 -6.96 -10.24 2.45
C THR A 6 -5.47 -10.06 2.20
N THR A 7 -4.81 -11.12 1.73
CA THR A 7 -3.43 -11.07 1.21
C THR A 7 -3.46 -10.88 -0.31
N ILE A 8 -2.63 -9.97 -0.81
CA ILE A 8 -2.48 -9.63 -2.22
C ILE A 8 -1.06 -9.96 -2.66
N LEU A 9 -0.93 -10.64 -3.80
CA LEU A 9 0.34 -10.81 -4.49
C LEU A 9 0.72 -9.51 -5.20
N ILE A 10 1.91 -9.00 -4.93
CA ILE A 10 2.50 -7.86 -5.62
C ILE A 10 3.45 -8.42 -6.68
N PRO A 11 3.14 -8.28 -7.99
CA PRO A 11 4.01 -8.73 -9.05
C PRO A 11 5.31 -7.93 -9.11
N GLN A 12 6.31 -8.50 -9.77
CA GLN A 12 7.59 -7.82 -9.98
C GLN A 12 7.40 -6.51 -10.75
N ARG A 13 7.93 -5.43 -10.19
CA ARG A 13 8.06 -4.10 -10.81
C ARG A 13 6.72 -3.48 -11.26
N VAL A 14 5.61 -3.87 -10.64
CA VAL A 14 4.27 -3.35 -10.95
C VAL A 14 3.63 -2.76 -9.69
N TRP A 15 3.08 -1.54 -9.82
CA TRP A 15 2.24 -0.97 -8.77
C TRP A 15 0.92 -1.72 -8.69
N THR A 16 0.62 -2.28 -7.53
CA THR A 16 -0.58 -3.07 -7.27
C THR A 16 -1.47 -2.33 -6.29
N GLU A 17 -2.74 -2.12 -6.64
CA GLU A 17 -3.70 -1.49 -5.74
C GLU A 17 -4.04 -2.44 -4.59
N LEU A 18 -3.76 -2.01 -3.35
CA LEU A 18 -4.08 -2.79 -2.17
C LEU A 18 -5.52 -2.57 -1.71
N THR A 19 -6.04 -1.36 -1.88
CA THR A 19 -7.40 -0.99 -1.47
C THR A 19 -8.45 -1.42 -2.49
N ALA A 20 -9.72 -1.49 -2.06
CA ALA A 20 -10.87 -1.80 -2.95
C ALA A 20 -11.78 -0.58 -3.16
N SER A 21 -11.76 0.37 -2.23
CA SER A 21 -12.34 1.70 -2.38
C SER A 21 -11.38 2.76 -1.85
N ASP A 22 -11.70 4.03 -2.06
CA ASP A 22 -11.00 5.12 -1.42
C ASP A 22 -11.15 5.03 0.09
N VAL A 23 -10.04 5.20 0.81
CA VAL A 23 -9.96 5.06 2.26
C VAL A 23 -9.19 6.23 2.87
N THR A 24 -9.50 6.53 4.12
CA THR A 24 -8.75 7.51 4.93
C THR A 24 -7.77 6.83 5.88
N ALA A 25 -7.99 5.55 6.18
CA ALA A 25 -7.11 4.73 6.98
C ALA A 25 -7.14 3.26 6.52
N ALA A 26 -6.02 2.56 6.70
CA ALA A 26 -5.93 1.12 6.50
C ALA A 26 -4.81 0.53 7.36
N THR A 27 -4.81 -0.80 7.46
CA THR A 27 -3.71 -1.58 8.03
C THR A 27 -3.13 -2.46 6.93
N TRP A 28 -1.81 -2.47 6.78
CA TRP A 28 -1.13 -3.40 5.89
C TRP A 28 -0.02 -4.17 6.61
N CYS A 29 0.52 -5.21 5.99
CA CYS A 29 1.67 -5.95 6.50
C CYS A 29 2.43 -6.52 5.33
N ASN A 30 3.76 -6.33 5.30
CA ASN A 30 4.60 -7.05 4.35
C ASN A 30 4.80 -8.48 4.86
N LYS A 31 4.15 -9.45 4.20
CA LYS A 31 4.18 -10.86 4.60
C LYS A 31 5.27 -11.65 3.88
N GLY A 32 5.87 -11.09 2.83
CA GLY A 32 6.88 -11.80 2.05
C GLY A 32 8.31 -11.42 2.41
N GLY A 33 9.24 -12.01 1.68
CA GLY A 33 10.68 -11.94 1.95
C GLY A 33 11.41 -10.74 1.34
N SER A 34 10.72 -9.88 0.58
CA SER A 34 11.32 -8.72 -0.09
C SER A 34 10.68 -7.42 0.40
N THR A 35 11.47 -6.33 0.45
CA THR A 35 10.96 -5.00 0.77
C THR A 35 9.93 -4.57 -0.27
N ILE A 36 8.79 -4.10 0.22
CA ILE A 36 7.76 -3.46 -0.61
C ILE A 36 7.80 -1.95 -0.41
N TRP A 37 7.44 -1.21 -1.45
CA TRP A 37 7.32 0.24 -1.42
C TRP A 37 5.84 0.58 -1.41
N ILE A 38 5.40 1.35 -0.41
CA ILE A 38 4.00 1.73 -0.23
C ILE A 38 3.82 3.20 -0.58
N THR A 39 2.79 3.52 -1.36
CA THR A 39 2.39 4.91 -1.64
C THR A 39 0.87 5.05 -1.61
N ALA A 40 0.39 6.28 -1.54
CA ALA A 40 -1.04 6.59 -1.63
C ALA A 40 -1.31 7.69 -2.66
N THR A 41 -2.39 7.55 -3.43
CA THR A 41 -2.77 8.51 -4.49
C THR A 41 -4.26 8.79 -4.50
N ALA A 42 -4.66 9.99 -4.92
CA ALA A 42 -6.05 10.39 -5.10
C ALA A 42 -6.66 9.85 -6.42
N GLY A 43 -6.50 8.56 -6.69
CA GLY A 43 -7.24 7.81 -7.73
C GLY A 43 -6.46 7.42 -8.99
N THR A 44 -5.30 8.01 -9.28
CA THR A 44 -4.45 7.57 -10.39
C THR A 44 -3.40 6.57 -9.92
N THR A 45 -3.19 5.48 -10.68
CA THR A 45 -2.07 4.56 -10.45
C THR A 45 -0.75 5.34 -10.44
N PRO A 46 0.15 5.09 -9.46
CA PRO A 46 1.46 5.73 -9.45
C PRO A 46 2.24 5.42 -10.73
N THR A 47 3.07 6.37 -11.18
CA THR A 47 3.92 6.18 -12.34
C THR A 47 4.82 4.96 -12.14
N SER A 48 4.83 4.05 -13.12
CA SER A 48 5.58 2.78 -13.03
C SER A 48 7.06 3.02 -12.77
N GLY A 49 7.60 2.40 -11.72
CA GLY A 49 9.03 2.45 -11.39
C GLY A 49 9.48 3.71 -10.64
N ASP A 50 8.64 4.75 -10.55
CA ASP A 50 8.89 5.87 -9.65
C ASP A 50 8.48 5.49 -8.24
N ARG A 51 9.46 5.46 -7.34
CA ARG A 51 9.31 5.17 -5.90
C ARG A 51 9.48 6.43 -5.05
N SER A 52 9.60 7.60 -5.68
CA SER A 52 9.77 8.87 -4.99
C SER A 52 8.56 9.14 -4.09
N GLY A 53 8.80 9.39 -2.82
CA GLY A 53 7.74 9.59 -1.83
C GLY A 53 7.04 8.31 -1.34
N ALA A 54 7.44 7.12 -1.82
CA ALA A 54 6.97 5.86 -1.28
C ALA A 54 7.73 5.49 0.01
N ILE A 55 7.03 4.87 0.95
CA ILE A 55 7.60 4.40 2.22
C ILE A 55 8.05 2.94 2.05
N PRO A 56 9.31 2.60 2.36
CA PRO A 56 9.75 1.21 2.35
C PRO A 56 9.17 0.46 3.56
N ALA A 57 8.54 -0.68 3.31
CA ALA A 57 8.13 -1.65 4.33
C ALA A 57 8.99 -2.91 4.21
N ALA A 58 9.87 -3.11 5.19
CA ALA A 58 10.79 -4.25 5.21
C ALA A 58 10.05 -5.60 5.36
N PRO A 59 10.69 -6.72 4.99
CA PRO A 59 10.12 -8.06 5.16
C PRO A 59 9.65 -8.32 6.59
N ASN A 60 8.52 -9.00 6.75
CA ASN A 60 7.93 -9.37 8.04
C ASN A 60 7.65 -8.19 8.99
N VAL A 61 7.57 -6.96 8.47
CA VAL A 61 7.13 -5.80 9.24
C VAL A 61 5.61 -5.82 9.34
N ILE A 62 5.14 -6.06 10.57
CA ILE A 62 3.74 -6.02 10.94
C ILE A 62 3.42 -4.61 11.41
N THR A 63 2.51 -3.95 10.72
CA THR A 63 1.87 -2.73 11.21
C THR A 63 0.65 -3.13 12.04
N VAL A 64 0.76 -2.94 13.37
CA VAL A 64 -0.22 -3.44 14.37
C VAL A 64 -1.42 -2.51 14.58
N SER A 65 -1.45 -1.36 13.90
CA SER A 65 -2.49 -0.35 13.99
C SER A 65 -2.92 0.11 12.60
N SER A 66 -4.14 0.62 12.49
CA SER A 66 -4.54 1.39 11.31
C SER A 66 -3.80 2.71 11.28
N PHE A 67 -3.37 3.13 10.09
CA PHE A 67 -2.73 4.43 9.89
C PHE A 67 -3.63 5.34 9.08
N THR A 68 -3.82 6.56 9.58
CA THR A 68 -4.39 7.64 8.79
C THR A 68 -3.43 7.96 7.65
N LEU A 69 -3.92 7.92 6.40
CA LEU A 69 -3.04 8.04 5.23
C LEU A 69 -2.40 9.42 5.11
N ALA A 70 -3.08 10.48 5.54
CA ALA A 70 -2.53 11.83 5.57
C ALA A 70 -1.33 12.00 6.52
N LEU A 71 -1.17 11.12 7.53
CA LEU A 71 0.00 11.13 8.42
C LEU A 71 1.24 10.52 7.74
N LEU A 72 1.03 9.51 6.90
CA LEU A 72 2.11 8.80 6.23
C LEU A 72 2.49 9.44 4.90
N PHE A 73 1.53 10.02 4.20
CA PHE A 73 1.72 10.67 2.92
C PHE A 73 1.26 12.13 3.00
N PRO A 74 2.10 13.03 3.57
CA PRO A 74 1.77 14.45 3.66
C PRO A 74 1.48 15.03 2.27
N GLY A 75 0.39 15.81 2.16
CA GLY A 75 -0.07 16.37 0.89
C GLY A 75 -1.12 15.54 0.17
N VAL A 76 -1.36 14.30 0.62
CA VAL A 76 -2.53 13.53 0.20
C VAL A 76 -3.76 14.03 0.95
N THR A 77 -4.66 14.73 0.24
CA THR A 77 -5.90 15.27 0.82
C THR A 77 -7.09 14.37 0.45
N GLY A 78 -7.83 13.88 1.45
CA GLY A 78 -9.06 13.11 1.25
C GLY A 78 -8.89 11.58 1.23
N ALA A 79 -9.92 10.90 0.72
CA ALA A 79 -9.94 9.44 0.58
C ALA A 79 -9.12 9.03 -0.64
N VAL A 80 -8.23 8.06 -0.48
CA VAL A 80 -7.21 7.70 -1.47
C VAL A 80 -7.03 6.20 -1.61
N ARG A 81 -6.30 5.79 -2.65
CA ARG A 81 -5.91 4.41 -2.89
C ARG A 81 -4.50 4.15 -2.41
N ILE A 82 -4.30 2.98 -1.80
CA ILE A 82 -2.97 2.51 -1.40
C ILE A 82 -2.44 1.59 -2.47
N TRP A 83 -1.17 1.77 -2.81
CA TRP A 83 -0.45 0.98 -3.79
C TRP A 83 0.80 0.38 -3.18
N ALA A 84 1.15 -0.82 -3.64
CA ALA A 84 2.40 -1.47 -3.29
C ALA A 84 3.17 -1.88 -4.54
N TRP A 85 4.49 -1.77 -4.46
CA TRP A 85 5.42 -2.17 -5.52
C TRP A 85 6.56 -2.98 -4.93
N ALA A 86 7.05 -3.96 -5.66
CA ALA A 86 8.14 -4.82 -5.22
C ALA A 86 9.15 -5.06 -6.36
N GLU A 87 10.43 -5.19 -6.00
CA GLU A 87 11.49 -5.54 -6.96
C GLU A 87 11.41 -7.01 -7.39
N ILE A 88 10.86 -7.85 -6.52
CA ILE A 88 10.67 -9.29 -6.66
C ILE A 88 9.26 -9.61 -6.19
N PRO A 89 8.54 -10.59 -6.79
CA PRO A 89 7.19 -10.93 -6.37
C PRO A 89 7.10 -11.26 -4.88
N THR A 90 6.14 -10.68 -4.19
CA THR A 90 5.97 -10.80 -2.73
C THR A 90 4.53 -10.54 -2.32
N GLU A 91 4.19 -10.84 -1.07
CA GLU A 91 2.83 -10.73 -0.56
C GLU A 91 2.67 -9.59 0.43
N CYS A 92 1.55 -8.88 0.33
CA CYS A 92 1.13 -7.89 1.31
C CYS A 92 -0.29 -8.17 1.77
N PHE A 93 -0.48 -8.22 3.08
CA PHE A 93 -1.81 -8.21 3.67
C PHE A 93 -2.34 -6.79 3.78
N ILE A 94 -3.65 -6.61 3.56
CA ILE A 94 -4.35 -5.34 3.66
C ILE A 94 -5.70 -5.52 4.35
N SER A 95 -6.05 -4.57 5.23
CA SER A 95 -7.31 -4.51 5.95
C SER A 95 -7.86 -3.07 5.97
N HIS A 96 -9.07 -2.86 5.45
CA HIS A 96 -9.82 -1.59 5.48
C HIS A 96 -11.34 -1.82 5.34
N ALA A 97 -12.14 -0.80 5.69
CA ALA A 97 -13.60 -0.80 5.62
C ALA A 97 -14.14 0.30 4.70
#